data_AF-A0A1M5YXQ8-F1
#
_entry.id   AF-A0A1M5YXQ8-F1
#
_cell.length_a   1.000
_cell.length_b   1.000
_cell.length_c   1.000
_cell.angle_alpha   90.00
_cell.angle_beta   90.00
_cell.angle_gamma   90.00
#
_symmetry.space_group_name_H-M   'P 1'
#
loop_
_entity.id
_entity.type
_entity.pdbx_description
1 polymer ?
#
loop_
_entity_poly.entity_id
_entity_poly.type
_entity_poly.pdbx_seq_one_letter_code
_entity_poly.pdbx_strand_id
1 'polypeptide(L)'
;MWWHGFVEAWVATLAHSIQLRRLYCPHCRRVHRLRPLGYWRRYRSSIQEIRSALTHRLIRQRWRPDLPRSRQRQWWRRLGRMIRLLLGLSFAGSRLEGFERLITTNIIPVTAATNHDNRTIDHTPYRVVALPGSFRSCYGETTG
;
A
#
# COMPACT_ATOMS: atom_id res chain seq x y z
N MET A 1 -5.26 9.75 -22.05
CA MET A 1 -3.87 9.53 -21.57
C MET A 1 -3.09 8.83 -22.68
N TRP A 2 -1.78 9.02 -22.76
CA TRP A 2 -0.94 8.33 -23.74
C TRP A 2 0.18 7.53 -23.08
N TRP A 3 0.60 6.48 -23.76
CA TRP A 3 1.69 5.62 -23.31
C TRP A 3 3.01 6.40 -23.27
N HIS A 4 3.80 6.20 -22.21
CA HIS A 4 5.04 6.94 -21.95
C HIS A 4 6.14 6.00 -21.41
N GLY A 5 6.31 4.85 -22.07
CA GLY A 5 7.35 3.88 -21.73
C GLY A 5 7.08 3.05 -20.47
N PHE A 6 8.13 2.39 -20.01
CA PHE A 6 8.13 1.58 -18.78
C PHE A 6 9.08 2.16 -17.75
N VAL A 7 8.93 1.70 -16.51
CA VAL A 7 9.89 1.93 -15.43
C VAL A 7 10.00 0.67 -14.59
N GLU A 8 11.23 0.36 -14.21
CA GLU A 8 11.54 -0.76 -13.34
C GLU A 8 10.98 -0.55 -11.92
N ALA A 9 10.40 -1.59 -11.35
CA ALA A 9 9.90 -1.59 -9.99
C ALA A 9 10.21 -2.91 -9.28
N TRP A 10 10.64 -2.80 -8.03
CA TRP A 10 10.89 -3.92 -7.15
C TRP A 10 9.68 -4.19 -6.27
N VAL A 11 9.17 -5.41 -6.31
CA VAL A 11 8.06 -5.89 -5.47
C VAL A 11 8.63 -6.94 -4.52
N ALA A 12 8.30 -6.86 -3.23
CA ALA A 12 8.91 -7.70 -2.20
C ALA A 12 8.66 -9.21 -2.41
N THR A 13 7.60 -9.58 -3.11
CA THR A 13 7.20 -10.96 -3.38
C THR A 13 7.88 -11.55 -4.63
N LEU A 14 8.61 -10.75 -5.40
CA LEU A 14 9.26 -11.20 -6.63
C LEU A 14 10.78 -11.11 -6.46
N ALA A 15 11.47 -12.14 -6.95
CA ALA A 15 12.94 -12.19 -6.94
C ALA A 15 13.58 -11.25 -7.97
N HIS A 16 12.81 -10.85 -8.99
CA HIS A 16 13.24 -9.95 -10.05
C HIS A 16 12.40 -8.66 -10.05
N SER A 17 12.93 -7.63 -10.70
CA SER A 17 12.19 -6.41 -10.97
C SER A 17 11.16 -6.58 -12.08
N ILE A 18 10.07 -5.83 -12.01
CA ILE A 18 9.03 -5.81 -13.03
C ILE A 18 9.00 -4.46 -13.75
N GLN A 19 8.60 -4.49 -15.02
CA GLN A 19 8.40 -3.28 -15.81
C GLN A 19 6.96 -2.79 -15.64
N LEU A 20 6.80 -1.64 -14.97
CA LEU A 20 5.51 -0.98 -14.83
C LEU A 20 5.34 0.07 -15.92
N ARG A 21 4.19 0.05 -16.61
CA ARG A 21 3.89 1.07 -17.62
C ARG A 21 3.78 2.46 -16.99
N ARG A 22 4.19 3.46 -17.75
CA ARG A 22 3.99 4.88 -17.46
C ARG A 22 2.97 5.44 -18.46
N LEU A 23 2.07 6.27 -17.95
CA LEU A 23 0.98 6.87 -18.71
C LEU A 23 1.01 8.37 -18.46
N TYR A 24 1.14 9.18 -19.50
CA TYR A 24 1.03 10.62 -19.37
C TYR A 24 -0.41 11.07 -19.52
N CYS A 25 -0.81 12.01 -18.68
CA CYS A 25 -2.13 12.62 -18.71
C CYS A 25 -2.03 14.05 -19.27
N PRO A 26 -2.67 14.37 -20.41
CA PRO A 26 -2.64 15.72 -20.98
C PRO A 26 -3.38 16.75 -20.13
N HIS A 27 -4.38 16.34 -19.36
CA HIS A 27 -5.12 17.24 -18.49
C HIS A 27 -4.29 17.72 -17.29
N CYS A 28 -3.57 16.82 -16.61
CA CYS A 28 -2.75 17.20 -15.45
C CYS A 28 -1.26 17.40 -15.79
N ARG A 29 -0.87 17.20 -17.05
CA ARG A 29 0.49 17.31 -17.60
C ARG A 29 1.56 16.51 -16.82
N ARG A 30 1.17 15.38 -16.22
CA ARG A 30 2.04 14.53 -15.40
C ARG A 30 2.10 13.10 -15.95
N VAL A 31 3.23 12.46 -15.72
CA VAL A 31 3.42 11.02 -15.96
C VAL A 31 3.01 10.23 -14.72
N HIS A 32 2.11 9.28 -14.91
CA HIS A 32 1.61 8.37 -13.90
C HIS A 32 2.20 6.98 -14.11
N ARG A 33 2.79 6.43 -13.06
CA ARG A 33 3.23 5.03 -13.05
C ARG A 33 2.05 4.14 -12.67
N LEU A 34 1.84 3.06 -13.41
CA LEU A 34 0.96 1.98 -12.99
C LEU A 34 1.45 1.37 -11.68
N ARG A 35 0.56 0.70 -10.98
CA ARG A 35 0.80 0.13 -9.66
C ARG A 35 0.21 -1.28 -9.61
N PRO A 36 0.91 -2.23 -9.00
CA PRO A 36 0.33 -3.51 -8.64
C PRO A 36 -0.97 -3.39 -7.83
N LEU A 37 -1.96 -4.25 -8.10
CA LEU A 37 -3.18 -4.35 -7.29
C LEU A 37 -2.81 -4.71 -5.84
N GLY A 38 -3.43 -4.00 -4.88
CA GLY A 38 -3.17 -4.24 -3.45
C GLY A 38 -1.87 -3.63 -2.93
N TYR A 39 -1.23 -2.71 -3.66
CA TYR A 39 -0.05 -1.97 -3.20
C TYR A 39 -0.37 -0.48 -3.06
N TRP A 40 0.37 0.24 -2.22
CA TRP A 40 0.36 1.70 -2.22
C TRP A 40 1.41 2.27 -3.18
N ARG A 41 1.27 3.55 -3.56
CA ARG A 41 2.25 4.21 -4.43
C ARG A 41 3.60 4.23 -3.72
N ARG A 42 4.68 3.84 -4.42
CA ARG A 42 6.06 3.77 -3.90
C ARG A 42 6.33 2.66 -2.87
N TYR A 43 5.34 1.83 -2.53
CA TYR A 43 5.54 0.70 -1.63
C TYR A 43 5.97 -0.55 -2.40
N ARG A 44 6.96 -1.25 -1.86
CA ARG A 44 7.40 -2.55 -2.37
C ARG A 44 6.62 -3.72 -1.75
N SER A 45 5.95 -3.48 -0.62
CA SER A 45 5.14 -4.46 0.10
C SER A 45 3.65 -4.21 -0.15
N SER A 46 2.86 -5.28 -0.23
CA SER A 46 1.42 -5.16 -0.38
C SER A 46 0.78 -4.63 0.90
N ILE A 47 -0.42 -4.06 0.77
CA ILE A 47 -1.24 -3.62 1.90
C ILE A 47 -1.51 -4.81 2.83
N GLN A 48 -1.76 -5.99 2.25
CA GLN A 48 -2.00 -7.22 3.00
C GLN A 48 -0.78 -7.71 3.78
N GLU A 49 0.43 -7.63 3.20
CA GLU A 49 1.67 -8.00 3.89
C GLU A 49 1.92 -7.08 5.09
N ILE A 50 1.72 -5.77 4.90
CA ILE A 50 1.87 -4.77 5.95
C ILE A 50 0.85 -5.02 7.07
N ARG A 51 -0.43 -5.20 6.73
CA ARG A 51 -1.49 -5.52 7.70
C ARG A 51 -1.16 -6.78 8.49
N SER A 52 -0.81 -7.87 7.81
CA SER A 52 -0.46 -9.14 8.45
C SER A 52 0.75 -9.01 9.38
N ALA A 53 1.79 -8.26 9.00
CA ALA A 53 2.95 -8.01 9.87
C ALA A 53 2.58 -7.22 11.13
N LEU A 54 1.72 -6.21 11.01
CA LEU A 54 1.22 -5.43 12.15
C LEU A 54 0.35 -6.28 13.07
N THR A 55 -0.56 -7.09 12.51
CA THR A 55 -1.41 -8.02 13.27
C THR A 55 -0.57 -9.06 14.02
N HIS A 56 0.42 -9.67 13.36
CA HIS A 56 1.34 -10.61 14.01
C HIS A 56 2.07 -9.94 15.18
N ARG A 57 2.55 -8.71 15.00
CA ARG A 57 3.21 -7.95 16.07
C ARG A 57 2.28 -7.71 17.26
N LEU A 58 1.00 -7.39 16.99
CA LEU A 58 0.01 -7.11 18.03
C LEU A 58 -0.35 -8.38 18.82
N ILE A 59 -0.59 -9.50 18.13
CA ILE A 59 -1.04 -10.76 18.76
C ILE A 59 0.12 -11.50 19.43
N ARG A 60 1.24 -11.68 18.71
CA ARG A 60 2.36 -12.53 19.15
C ARG A 60 3.44 -11.76 19.92
N GLN A 61 3.33 -10.44 20.00
CA GLN A 61 4.34 -9.54 20.59
C GLN A 61 5.77 -9.72 20.01
N ARG A 62 5.87 -10.32 18.81
CA ARG A 62 7.11 -10.63 18.10
C ARG A 62 7.03 -10.15 16.65
N TRP A 63 8.17 -9.87 16.05
CA TRP A 63 8.24 -9.54 14.62
C TRP A 63 8.06 -10.83 13.81
N ARG A 64 7.47 -10.71 12.62
CA ARG A 64 7.40 -11.84 11.68
C ARG A 64 8.81 -12.24 11.26
N PRO A 65 9.18 -13.54 11.32
CA PRO A 65 10.53 -13.99 10.99
C PRO A 65 10.81 -13.96 9.48
N ASP A 66 9.78 -14.09 8.66
CA ASP A 66 9.87 -14.14 7.20
C ASP A 66 10.07 -12.77 6.53
N LEU A 67 10.02 -11.67 7.29
CA LEU A 67 10.17 -10.32 6.78
C LEU A 67 11.33 -9.58 7.48
N PRO A 68 12.03 -8.66 6.78
CA PRO A 68 13.08 -7.87 7.41
C PRO A 68 12.57 -7.06 8.62
N ARG A 69 13.18 -7.31 9.79
CA ARG A 69 12.79 -6.65 11.06
C ARG A 69 12.83 -5.13 10.99
N SER A 70 13.80 -4.57 10.26
CA SER A 70 13.95 -3.12 10.07
C SER A 70 12.73 -2.49 9.41
N ARG A 71 12.20 -3.14 8.36
CA ARG A 71 11.01 -2.72 7.62
C ARG A 71 9.77 -2.74 8.49
N GLN A 72 9.56 -3.85 9.22
CA GLN A 72 8.41 -3.99 10.13
C GLN A 72 8.43 -2.94 11.26
N ARG A 73 9.60 -2.70 11.86
CA ARG A 73 9.78 -1.65 12.87
C ARG A 73 9.43 -0.27 12.32
N GLN A 74 9.84 0.03 11.09
CA GLN A 74 9.53 1.29 10.44
C GLN A 74 8.03 1.47 10.24
N TRP A 75 7.33 0.43 9.76
CA TRP A 75 5.87 0.44 9.65
C TRP A 75 5.19 0.70 10.99
N TRP A 76 5.58 -0.04 12.03
CA TRP A 76 5.01 0.10 13.36
C TRP A 76 5.17 1.51 13.93
N ARG A 77 6.38 2.08 13.83
CA ARG A 77 6.67 3.44 14.30
C ARG A 77 5.88 4.49 13.52
N ARG A 78 5.83 4.37 12.20
CA ARG A 78 5.09 5.30 11.33
C ARG A 78 3.59 5.25 11.60
N LEU A 79 3.02 4.05 11.74
CA LEU A 79 1.62 3.88 12.13
C LEU A 79 1.31 4.58 13.44
N GLY A 80 2.12 4.36 14.47
CA GLY A 80 1.96 5.04 15.76
C GLY A 80 2.01 6.57 15.63
N ARG A 81 2.91 7.10 14.80
CA ARG A 81 2.97 8.55 14.51
C ARG A 81 1.71 9.03 13.80
N MET A 82 1.24 8.32 12.77
CA MET A 82 0.07 8.71 11.98
C MET A 82 -1.21 8.68 12.80
N ILE A 83 -1.40 7.67 13.65
CA ILE A 83 -2.52 7.61 14.59
C ILE A 83 -2.52 8.84 15.49
N ARG A 84 -1.39 9.15 16.14
CA ARG A 84 -1.30 10.33 17.02
C ARG A 84 -1.58 11.64 16.28
N LEU A 85 -1.04 11.76 15.05
CA LEU A 85 -1.15 12.98 14.26
C LEU A 85 -2.57 13.23 13.75
N LEU A 86 -3.29 12.18 13.35
CA LEU A 86 -4.55 12.32 12.61
C LEU A 86 -5.79 11.88 13.39
N LEU A 87 -5.63 10.94 14.33
CA LEU A 87 -6.70 10.46 15.20
C LEU A 87 -6.60 11.04 16.62
N GLY A 88 -5.52 11.77 16.92
CA GLY A 88 -5.27 12.40 18.21
C GLY A 88 -4.46 11.56 19.18
N LEU A 89 -3.92 12.21 20.22
CA LEU A 89 -3.13 11.56 21.27
C LEU A 89 -3.99 10.65 22.18
N SER A 90 -5.27 10.95 22.30
CA SER A 90 -6.26 10.24 23.12
C SER A 90 -6.99 9.12 22.37
N PHE A 91 -6.51 8.72 21.19
CA PHE A 91 -7.11 7.61 20.45
C PHE A 91 -7.08 6.33 21.28
N ALA A 92 -8.25 5.87 21.73
CA ALA A 92 -8.42 4.73 22.63
C ALA A 92 -8.33 3.36 21.93
N GLY A 93 -8.36 3.34 20.59
CA GLY A 93 -8.37 2.11 19.81
C GLY A 93 -7.00 1.44 19.70
N SER A 94 -7.01 0.18 19.28
CA SER A 94 -5.78 -0.54 18.96
C SER A 94 -5.06 0.07 17.75
N ARG A 95 -3.75 -0.19 17.60
CA ARG A 95 -3.02 0.23 16.39
C ARG A 95 -3.63 -0.36 15.10
N LEU A 96 -4.27 -1.53 15.19
CA LEU A 96 -4.92 -2.16 14.05
C LEU A 96 -6.22 -1.43 13.69
N GLU A 97 -7.05 -1.05 14.67
CA GLU A 97 -8.20 -0.18 14.42
C GLU A 97 -7.78 1.17 13.82
N GLY A 98 -6.71 1.77 14.35
CA GLY A 98 -6.14 3.00 13.80
C GLY A 98 -5.67 2.82 12.35
N PHE A 99 -5.11 1.66 12.00
CA PHE A 99 -4.73 1.32 10.63
C PHE A 99 -5.96 1.26 9.70
N GLU A 100 -7.03 0.57 10.08
CA GLU A 100 -8.27 0.48 9.28
C GLU A 100 -8.94 1.86 9.13
N ARG A 101 -8.98 2.66 10.20
CA ARG A 101 -9.55 4.01 10.17
C ARG A 101 -8.77 4.96 9.26
N LEU A 102 -7.44 4.81 9.19
CA LEU A 102 -6.61 5.58 8.26
C LEU A 102 -6.83 5.13 6.80
N ILE A 103 -6.99 3.82 6.54
CA ILE A 103 -7.28 3.33 5.19
C ILE A 103 -8.65 3.83 4.70
N THR A 104 -9.68 3.73 5.53
CA THR A 104 -11.06 4.18 5.20
C THR A 104 -11.15 5.68 4.94
N THR A 105 -10.23 6.47 5.52
CA THR A 105 -10.10 7.92 5.26
C THR A 105 -9.15 8.24 4.09
N ASN A 106 -8.80 7.24 3.28
CA ASN A 106 -7.90 7.37 2.14
C ASN A 106 -6.49 7.85 2.52
N ILE A 107 -5.94 7.39 3.65
CA ILE A 107 -4.59 7.71 4.13
C ILE A 107 -3.74 6.44 4.23
N ILE A 108 -2.51 6.52 3.73
CA ILE A 108 -1.51 5.45 3.83
C ILE A 108 -0.99 5.41 5.28
N PRO A 109 -1.33 4.39 6.09
CA PRO A 109 -1.11 4.43 7.54
C PRO A 109 0.37 4.40 7.96
N VAL A 110 1.24 3.92 7.06
CA VAL A 110 2.67 3.72 7.32
C VAL A 110 3.57 4.64 6.49
N THR A 111 3.02 5.77 6.03
CA THR A 111 3.74 6.76 5.22
C THR A 111 4.87 7.45 5.97
N ALA A 112 5.88 7.89 5.22
CA ALA A 112 6.89 8.84 5.71
C ALA A 112 6.53 10.29 5.37
N ALA A 113 5.61 10.49 4.43
CA ALA A 113 5.31 11.78 3.83
C ALA A 113 4.37 12.62 4.69
N THR A 114 4.48 13.95 4.57
CA THR A 114 3.59 14.92 5.21
C THR A 114 2.34 15.18 4.34
N ASN A 115 1.24 15.53 5.01
CA ASN A 115 -0.19 15.69 4.62
C ASN A 115 -0.72 15.55 3.17
N HIS A 116 -0.02 15.95 2.11
CA HIS A 116 -0.56 15.86 0.74
C HIS A 116 -0.12 14.59 0.01
N ASP A 117 1.05 14.04 0.35
CA ASP A 117 1.62 12.84 -0.28
C ASP A 117 1.26 11.54 0.45
N ASN A 118 0.54 11.64 1.57
CA ASN A 118 0.15 10.50 2.39
C ASN A 118 -1.18 9.85 1.97
N ARG A 119 -1.92 10.44 1.03
CA ARG A 119 -3.24 9.96 0.65
C ARG A 119 -3.18 8.81 -0.37
N THR A 120 -4.12 7.88 -0.27
CA THR A 120 -4.46 7.01 -1.38
C THR A 120 -5.08 7.87 -2.47
N ILE A 121 -4.61 7.72 -3.70
CA ILE A 121 -5.17 8.44 -4.85
C ILE A 121 -6.42 7.65 -5.25
N ASP A 122 -7.59 8.18 -4.92
CA ASP A 122 -8.88 7.48 -5.05
C ASP A 122 -9.47 7.57 -6.47
N HIS A 123 -9.11 8.61 -7.25
CA HIS A 123 -9.77 8.85 -8.53
C HIS A 123 -8.78 8.86 -9.69
N THR A 124 -8.54 7.71 -10.32
CA THR A 124 -8.24 7.65 -11.76
C THR A 124 -8.37 6.20 -12.28
N PRO A 125 -9.16 5.93 -13.33
CA PRO A 125 -9.68 4.59 -13.64
C PRO A 125 -8.67 3.56 -14.18
N TYR A 126 -7.38 3.88 -14.28
CA TYR A 126 -6.41 3.04 -15.01
C TYR A 126 -5.01 3.07 -14.40
N ARG A 127 -4.91 2.78 -13.09
CA ARG A 127 -3.60 2.70 -12.41
C ARG A 127 -3.20 1.33 -11.92
N VAL A 128 -4.07 0.33 -12.02
CA VAL A 128 -3.82 -0.96 -11.38
C VAL A 128 -3.53 -2.03 -12.42
N VAL A 129 -2.49 -2.82 -12.18
CA VAL A 129 -2.13 -3.98 -13.00
C VAL A 129 -2.04 -5.18 -12.07
N ALA A 130 -2.60 -6.32 -12.51
CA ALA A 130 -2.40 -7.58 -11.83
C ALA A 130 -0.92 -7.97 -11.89
N LEU A 131 -0.35 -8.41 -10.76
CA LEU A 131 1.00 -8.96 -10.78
C LEU A 131 0.98 -10.33 -11.47
N PRO A 132 2.05 -10.69 -12.22
CA PRO A 132 2.23 -12.06 -12.67
C PRO A 132 2.15 -13.02 -11.47
N GLY A 133 1.23 -13.98 -11.51
CA GLY A 133 0.98 -14.93 -10.41
C GLY A 133 -0.02 -14.48 -9.33
N SER A 134 -0.61 -13.28 -9.42
CA SER A 134 -1.68 -12.83 -8.51
C SER A 134 -3.10 -13.24 -8.93
N PHE A 135 -3.23 -14.20 -9.84
CA PHE A 135 -4.51 -14.84 -10.18
C PHE A 135 -5.02 -15.68 -9.01
N ARG A 136 -5.52 -15.03 -7.95
CA ARG A 136 -6.57 -15.63 -7.12
C ARG A 136 -7.90 -15.07 -7.61
N SER A 137 -8.68 -15.98 -8.18
CA SER A 137 -10.04 -15.87 -8.70
C SER A 137 -10.76 -14.55 -8.38
N CYS A 138 -10.97 -13.71 -9.40
CA CYS A 138 -11.96 -12.64 -9.38
C CYS A 138 -13.23 -13.01 -10.17
N TYR A 139 -13.42 -14.27 -10.54
CA TYR A 139 -14.70 -14.77 -11.03
C TYR A 139 -15.34 -15.58 -9.91
N GLY A 140 -16.05 -14.87 -9.04
CA GLY A 140 -17.11 -15.49 -8.25
C GLY A 140 -18.21 -15.90 -9.21
N GLU A 141 -18.63 -17.15 -9.07
CA GLU A 141 -19.74 -17.78 -9.78
C GLU A 141 -20.98 -16.87 -9.76
N THR A 142 -21.51 -16.59 -10.95
CA THR A 142 -22.88 -16.13 -11.14
C THR A 142 -23.56 -17.12 -12.07
N THR A 143 -24.26 -18.08 -11.47
CA THR A 143 -25.41 -18.85 -11.99
C THR A 143 -25.70 -19.89 -10.89
N GLY A 144 -26.82 -19.87 -10.19
CA GLY A 144 -28.18 -19.78 -10.74
C GLY A 144 -28.64 -21.20 -11.02
#